data_AF-U2IW04-F1
#
_entry.id   AF-U2IW04-F1
#
_cell.length_a   1.000
_cell.length_b   1.000
_cell.length_c   1.000
_cell.angle_alpha   90.00
_cell.angle_beta   90.00
_cell.angle_gamma   90.00
#
_symmetry.space_group_name_H-M   'P 1'
#
loop_
_entity.id
_entity.type
_entity.pdbx_description
1 polymer ?
#
loop_
_entity_poly.entity_id
_entity_poly.type
_entity_poly.pdbx_seq_one_letter_code
_entity_poly.pdbx_strand_id
1 'polypeptide(L)'
;MAYKQSLQEWIDSFLGTDIHTIDRHITDFSKQKIVKKEWIKKSFLIAESCIEYIRSTDYRIFVYIGFALRNRRKPFIPDTLSLIAMDKWTPPFIILSKTRMEKEESYTISDILSKSLQRNVFYWQYKEKGLYLSNVYIAIEEPKE
;
A
#
# COMPACT_ATOMS: atom_id res chain seq x y z
N MET A 1 -8.18 19.28 -10.19
CA MET A 1 -9.02 19.55 -9.01
C MET A 1 -8.55 18.63 -7.90
N ALA A 2 -8.03 19.16 -6.80
CA ALA A 2 -7.60 18.33 -5.68
C ALA A 2 -8.85 18.01 -4.85
N TYR A 3 -9.29 16.75 -4.87
CA TYR A 3 -10.28 16.25 -3.92
C TYR A 3 -9.65 16.39 -2.52
N LYS A 4 -10.13 17.35 -1.72
CA LYS A 4 -9.70 17.53 -0.33
C LYS A 4 -10.64 16.74 0.59
N GLN A 5 -10.73 15.43 0.35
CA GLN A 5 -11.38 14.54 1.29
C GLN A 5 -10.40 14.29 2.45
N SER A 6 -10.85 14.45 3.68
CA SER A 6 -10.11 14.02 4.87
C SER A 6 -9.99 12.49 4.88
N LEU A 7 -9.02 11.97 5.64
CA LEU A 7 -8.84 10.52 5.80
C LEU A 7 -10.11 9.85 6.34
N GLN A 8 -10.83 10.51 7.26
CA GLN A 8 -12.09 10.02 7.83
C GLN A 8 -13.20 9.99 6.77
N GLU A 9 -13.42 11.11 6.08
CA GLU A 9 -14.43 11.18 5.01
C GLU A 9 -14.16 10.15 3.91
N TRP A 10 -12.89 9.85 3.62
CA TRP A 10 -12.49 8.82 2.66
C TRP A 10 -12.84 7.42 3.14
N ILE A 11 -12.49 7.10 4.39
CA ILE A 11 -12.85 5.81 4.99
C ILE A 11 -14.37 5.66 5.06
N ASP A 12 -15.10 6.69 5.51
CA ASP A 12 -16.58 6.67 5.58
C ASP A 12 -17.22 6.45 4.22
N SER A 13 -16.70 7.11 3.18
CA SER A 13 -17.12 6.88 1.80
C SER A 13 -16.86 5.44 1.38
N PHE A 14 -15.71 4.86 1.74
CA PHE A 14 -15.36 3.48 1.43
C PHE A 14 -16.25 2.47 2.17
N LEU A 15 -16.67 2.76 3.40
CA LEU A 15 -17.59 1.91 4.17
C LEU A 15 -18.88 1.65 3.40
N GLY A 16 -19.45 2.66 2.76
CA GLY A 16 -20.69 2.57 1.97
C GLY A 16 -20.57 1.85 0.61
N THR A 17 -19.37 1.43 0.19
CA THR A 17 -19.16 0.77 -1.11
C THR A 17 -19.47 -0.73 -1.11
N ASP A 18 -19.53 -1.36 -2.29
CA ASP A 18 -19.70 -2.82 -2.41
C ASP A 18 -18.49 -3.60 -1.86
N ILE A 19 -18.67 -4.88 -1.48
CA ILE A 19 -17.64 -5.75 -0.92
C ILE A 19 -16.46 -6.02 -1.85
N HIS A 20 -16.67 -5.96 -3.17
CA HIS A 20 -15.61 -6.13 -4.18
C HIS A 20 -14.86 -4.84 -4.50
N THR A 21 -15.24 -3.72 -3.89
CA THR A 21 -14.59 -2.43 -4.12
C THR A 21 -13.21 -2.42 -3.48
N ILE A 22 -12.18 -2.21 -4.31
CA ILE A 22 -10.83 -1.87 -3.86
C ILE A 22 -10.64 -0.40 -4.17
N ASP A 23 -10.48 0.43 -3.14
CA ASP A 23 -10.20 1.85 -3.34
C ASP A 23 -8.71 2.14 -3.11
N ARG A 24 -8.13 2.88 -4.05
CA ARG A 24 -6.71 3.26 -4.05
C ARG A 24 -6.64 4.76 -3.94
N HIS A 25 -6.09 5.24 -2.83
CA HIS A 25 -5.87 6.67 -2.65
C HIS A 25 -4.38 6.96 -2.56
N ILE A 26 -3.91 7.86 -3.42
CA ILE A 26 -2.53 8.38 -3.37
C ILE A 26 -2.33 9.04 -2.00
N THR A 27 -1.18 8.88 -1.35
CA THR A 27 -0.86 9.48 -0.04
C THR A 27 -0.74 11.01 -0.11
N ASP A 28 -1.80 11.71 -0.51
CA ASP A 28 -1.92 13.18 -0.52
C ASP A 28 -2.96 13.64 0.52
N PHE A 29 -3.18 12.85 1.58
CA PHE A 29 -4.04 13.23 2.71
C PHE A 29 -3.48 14.43 3.49
N SER A 30 -2.17 14.68 3.40
CA SER A 30 -1.60 15.93 3.86
C SER A 30 -1.84 16.99 2.78
N LYS A 31 -2.46 18.12 3.12
CA LYS A 31 -2.56 19.33 2.28
C LYS A 31 -1.20 19.91 1.84
N GLN A 32 -0.11 19.19 2.05
CA GLN A 32 1.28 19.51 1.78
C GLN A 32 1.88 18.43 0.89
N LYS A 33 2.60 18.84 -0.14
CA LYS A 33 3.34 17.95 -1.02
C LYS A 33 4.38 17.16 -0.21
N ILE A 34 4.15 15.87 0.01
CA ILE A 34 5.07 15.03 0.77
C ILE A 34 6.39 14.92 -0.01
N VAL A 35 7.48 15.37 0.60
CA VAL A 35 8.82 15.28 0.00
C VAL A 35 9.25 13.82 -0.10
N LYS A 36 9.94 13.46 -1.19
CA LYS A 36 10.32 12.06 -1.47
C LYS A 36 11.04 11.37 -0.31
N LYS A 37 11.90 12.10 0.40
CA LYS A 37 12.63 11.57 1.57
C LYS A 37 11.73 11.10 2.72
N GLU A 38 10.51 11.59 2.79
CA GLU A 38 9.52 11.27 3.82
C GLU A 38 8.49 10.23 3.38
N TRP A 39 8.50 9.81 2.11
CA TRP A 39 7.47 8.93 1.54
C TRP A 39 7.25 7.66 2.36
N ILE A 40 8.30 6.92 2.70
CA ILE A 40 8.17 5.69 3.47
C ILE A 40 7.55 5.99 4.85
N LYS A 41 8.18 6.87 5.63
CA LYS A 41 7.72 7.21 7.00
C LYS A 41 6.28 7.73 7.02
N LYS A 42 5.94 8.66 6.12
CA LYS A 42 4.59 9.26 6.07
C LYS A 42 3.53 8.27 5.64
N SER A 43 3.86 7.33 4.75
CA SER A 43 2.91 6.30 4.34
C SER A 43 2.53 5.38 5.48
N PHE A 44 3.51 4.97 6.31
CA PHE A 44 3.24 4.20 7.51
C PHE A 44 2.36 4.96 8.49
N LEU A 45 2.70 6.22 8.80
CA LEU A 45 1.88 7.05 9.71
C LEU A 45 0.44 7.21 9.22
N ILE A 46 0.23 7.48 7.93
CA ILE A 46 -1.11 7.61 7.35
C ILE A 46 -1.88 6.29 7.48
N ALA A 47 -1.23 5.17 7.16
CA ALA A 47 -1.89 3.86 7.20
C ALA A 47 -2.21 3.40 8.63
N GLU A 48 -1.36 3.72 9.60
CA GLU A 48 -1.62 3.54 11.03
C GLU A 48 -2.84 4.36 11.46
N SER A 49 -2.92 5.64 11.06
CA SER A 49 -4.12 6.47 11.31
C SER A 49 -5.39 5.89 10.66
N CYS A 50 -5.29 5.28 9.47
CA CYS A 50 -6.42 4.56 8.88
C CYS A 50 -6.87 3.40 9.77
N ILE A 51 -5.94 2.58 10.25
CA ILE A 51 -6.26 1.44 11.13
C ILE A 51 -6.89 1.91 12.43
N GLU A 52 -6.34 2.95 13.07
CA GLU A 52 -6.88 3.50 14.32
C GLU A 52 -8.34 3.92 14.15
N TYR A 53 -8.65 4.59 13.05
CA TYR A 53 -10.02 4.99 12.74
C TYR A 53 -10.93 3.80 12.39
N ILE A 54 -10.47 2.87 11.55
CA ILE A 54 -11.23 1.68 11.17
C ILE A 54 -11.56 0.82 12.41
N ARG A 55 -10.64 0.73 13.39
CA ARG A 55 -10.86 0.02 14.65
C ARG A 55 -11.99 0.60 15.50
N SER A 56 -12.36 1.86 15.32
CA SER A 56 -13.55 2.43 15.97
C SER A 56 -14.84 2.19 15.18
N THR A 57 -14.79 1.42 14.09
CA THR A 57 -15.94 1.02 13.28
C THR A 57 -16.19 -0.50 13.40
N ASP A 58 -17.42 -0.95 13.14
CA ASP A 58 -17.77 -2.38 13.12
C ASP A 58 -17.35 -3.10 11.82
N TYR A 59 -16.65 -2.41 10.92
CA TYR A 59 -16.30 -2.96 9.62
C TYR A 59 -14.90 -3.55 9.60
N ARG A 60 -14.81 -4.74 9.00
CA ARG A 60 -13.52 -5.37 8.71
C ARG A 60 -12.95 -4.82 7.40
N ILE A 61 -12.05 -3.84 7.52
CA ILE A 61 -11.30 -3.29 6.39
C ILE A 61 -9.81 -3.59 6.58
N PHE A 62 -9.20 -4.14 5.53
CA PHE A 62 -7.76 -4.34 5.44
C PHE A 62 -7.09 -3.10 4.85
N VAL A 63 -6.00 -2.67 5.47
CA VAL A 63 -5.20 -1.52 5.04
C VAL A 63 -3.85 -1.97 4.51
N TYR A 64 -3.50 -1.52 3.31
CA TYR A 64 -2.21 -1.79 2.68
C TYR A 64 -1.54 -0.49 2.24
N ILE A 65 -0.20 -0.48 2.28
CA ILE A 65 0.61 0.55 1.61
C ILE A 65 1.17 -0.02 0.32
N GLY A 66 0.90 0.64 -0.80
CA GLY A 66 1.48 0.35 -2.10
C GLY A 66 2.73 1.18 -2.40
N PHE A 67 3.79 0.51 -2.80
CA PHE A 67 5.04 1.10 -3.28
C PHE A 67 5.32 0.62 -4.71
N ALA A 68 5.30 1.54 -5.67
CA ALA A 68 5.73 1.25 -7.03
C ALA A 68 7.26 1.10 -7.07
N LEU A 69 7.76 0.06 -7.75
CA LEU A 69 9.19 -0.20 -7.85
C LEU A 69 9.80 0.40 -9.13
N ARG A 70 11.07 0.81 -9.04
CA ARG A 70 11.84 1.37 -10.16
C ARG A 70 12.12 0.35 -11.26
N ASN A 71 12.40 -0.90 -10.89
CA ASN A 71 12.80 -1.91 -11.86
C ASN A 71 11.58 -2.52 -12.56
N ARG A 72 11.32 -2.00 -13.76
CA ARG A 72 10.21 -2.39 -14.64
C ARG A 72 10.63 -3.37 -15.73
N ARG A 73 11.89 -3.85 -15.72
CA ARG A 73 12.43 -4.71 -16.79
C ARG A 73 12.42 -6.19 -16.45
N LYS A 74 12.34 -6.53 -15.16
CA LYS A 74 12.26 -7.92 -14.67
C LYS A 74 11.47 -8.02 -13.36
N PRO A 75 10.92 -9.21 -13.03
CA PRO A 75 10.51 -9.53 -11.66
C PRO A 75 11.65 -9.21 -10.69
N PHE A 76 11.34 -8.39 -9.70
CA PHE A 76 12.28 -7.99 -8.66
C PHE A 76 11.50 -7.60 -7.42
N ILE A 77 11.87 -8.22 -6.30
CA ILE A 77 11.42 -7.87 -4.96
C ILE A 77 12.65 -7.37 -4.21
N PRO A 78 12.64 -6.13 -3.69
CA PRO A 78 13.75 -5.65 -2.88
C PRO A 78 13.80 -6.40 -1.55
N ASP A 79 14.99 -6.69 -1.07
CA ASP A 79 15.23 -7.22 0.28
C ASP A 79 14.97 -6.18 1.38
N THR A 80 15.07 -4.89 1.02
CA THR A 80 14.87 -3.73 1.90
C THR A 80 14.01 -2.66 1.23
N LEU A 81 13.07 -2.09 1.99
CA LEU A 81 12.28 -0.97 1.52
C LEU A 81 13.11 0.33 1.57
N SER A 82 13.53 0.81 0.39
CA SER A 82 14.33 2.03 0.27
C SER A 82 13.88 2.92 -0.89
N LEU A 83 14.19 4.22 -0.80
CA LEU A 83 13.88 5.19 -1.85
C LEU A 83 14.56 4.89 -3.20
N ILE A 84 15.62 4.08 -3.19
CA ILE A 84 16.37 3.65 -4.38
C ILE A 84 15.60 2.54 -5.12
N ALA A 85 14.98 1.64 -4.38
CA ALA A 85 14.16 0.56 -4.93
C ALA A 85 12.83 1.08 -5.50
N MET A 86 12.32 2.20 -4.97
CA MET A 86 11.07 2.81 -5.39
C MET A 86 11.15 3.58 -6.71
N ASP A 87 10.04 3.58 -7.44
CA ASP A 87 9.86 4.45 -8.60
C ASP A 87 10.01 5.93 -8.19
N LYS A 88 10.64 6.72 -9.06
CA LYS A 88 10.97 8.12 -8.74
C LYS A 88 9.80 9.08 -8.94
N TRP A 89 8.79 8.69 -9.69
CA TRP A 89 7.66 9.53 -10.09
C TRP A 89 6.36 9.14 -9.41
N THR A 90 6.23 7.87 -9.03
CA THR A 90 5.02 7.36 -8.39
C THR A 90 5.15 7.46 -6.87
N PRO A 91 4.39 8.35 -6.20
CA PRO A 91 4.33 8.36 -4.74
C PRO A 91 3.69 7.06 -4.23
N PRO A 92 3.92 6.70 -2.96
CA PRO A 92 3.15 5.65 -2.31
C PRO A 92 1.65 5.94 -2.30
N PHE A 93 0.87 4.90 -2.05
CA PHE A 93 -0.59 5.00 -1.98
C PHE A 93 -1.12 4.06 -0.92
N ILE A 94 -2.26 4.41 -0.30
CA ILE A 94 -2.97 3.57 0.64
C ILE A 94 -4.09 2.85 -0.10
N ILE A 95 -4.29 1.59 0.25
CA ILE A 95 -5.37 0.76 -0.27
C ILE A 95 -6.23 0.35 0.90
N LEU A 96 -7.54 0.56 0.77
CA LEU A 96 -8.54 -0.05 1.62
C LEU A 96 -9.18 -1.20 0.84
N SER A 97 -9.35 -2.33 1.51
CA SER A 97 -9.98 -3.50 0.93
C SER A 97 -10.88 -4.17 1.95
N LYS A 98 -12.08 -4.60 1.52
CA LYS A 98 -12.98 -5.41 2.36
C LYS A 98 -12.60 -6.90 2.32
N THR A 99 -11.79 -7.31 1.35
CA THR A 99 -11.24 -8.66 1.22
C THR A 99 -9.72 -8.65 1.42
N ARG A 100 -9.19 -9.74 1.96
CA ARG A 100 -7.74 -9.86 2.18
C ARG A 100 -7.06 -10.14 0.83
N MET A 101 -5.95 -9.47 0.55
CA MET A 101 -5.06 -9.88 -0.55
C MET A 101 -4.55 -11.30 -0.30
N GLU A 102 -4.71 -12.17 -1.29
CA GLU A 102 -4.17 -13.52 -1.26
C GLU A 102 -2.66 -13.49 -1.48
N LYS A 103 -1.93 -14.40 -0.82
CA LYS A 103 -0.51 -14.60 -1.10
C LYS A 103 -0.40 -15.42 -2.39
N GLU A 104 0.15 -14.84 -3.46
CA GLU A 104 0.61 -15.66 -4.57
C GLU A 104 1.85 -16.45 -4.10
N GLU A 105 1.76 -17.78 -4.07
CA GLU A 105 2.81 -18.70 -3.61
C GLU A 105 4.13 -18.60 -4.41
N SER A 106 4.12 -17.93 -5.56
CA SER A 106 5.21 -17.93 -6.54
C SER A 106 6.42 -17.06 -6.17
N TYR A 107 6.35 -16.25 -5.10
CA TYR A 107 7.40 -15.29 -4.75
C TYR A 107 8.00 -15.52 -3.35
N THR A 108 8.74 -16.62 -3.18
CA THR A 108 9.53 -16.96 -1.97
C THR A 108 10.46 -15.84 -1.47
N ILE A 109 10.75 -14.81 -2.28
CA ILE A 109 11.58 -13.65 -1.91
C ILE A 109 10.81 -12.62 -1.05
N SER A 110 9.47 -12.63 -1.04
CA SER A 110 8.69 -11.73 -0.16
C SER A 110 8.98 -11.97 1.32
N ASP A 111 9.42 -13.17 1.68
CA ASP A 111 9.72 -13.56 3.07
C ASP A 111 10.84 -12.73 3.71
N ILE A 112 11.85 -12.33 2.94
CA ILE A 112 12.97 -11.53 3.49
C ILE A 112 12.47 -10.15 3.90
N LEU A 113 11.77 -9.47 2.98
CA LEU A 113 11.23 -8.15 3.26
C LEU A 113 10.12 -8.21 4.31
N SER A 114 9.28 -9.26 4.29
CA SER A 114 8.29 -9.51 5.34
C SER A 114 8.90 -9.66 6.72
N LYS A 115 9.98 -10.45 6.84
CA LYS A 115 10.71 -10.63 8.11
C LYS A 115 11.35 -9.32 8.56
N SER A 116 11.99 -8.59 7.64
CA SER A 116 12.64 -7.31 7.96
C SER A 116 11.65 -6.25 8.44
N LEU A 117 10.44 -6.24 7.89
CA LEU A 117 9.40 -5.27 8.26
C LEU A 117 8.48 -5.76 9.39
N GLN A 118 8.56 -7.05 9.74
CA GLN A 118 7.60 -7.72 10.63
C GLN A 118 6.14 -7.52 10.17
N ARG A 119 5.92 -7.53 8.84
CA ARG A 119 4.62 -7.30 8.20
C ARG A 119 4.41 -8.27 7.04
N ASN A 120 3.16 -8.58 6.72
CA ASN A 120 2.86 -9.32 5.50
C ASN A 120 3.13 -8.43 4.28
N VAL A 121 3.98 -8.91 3.37
CA VAL A 121 4.36 -8.23 2.15
C VAL A 121 3.84 -9.05 0.97
N PHE A 122 3.13 -8.38 0.07
CA PHE A 122 2.59 -8.94 -1.15
C PHE A 122 3.28 -8.28 -2.33
N TYR A 123 3.49 -9.05 -3.38
CA TYR A 123 4.07 -8.56 -4.62
C TYR A 123 3.04 -8.73 -5.72
N TRP A 124 2.88 -7.69 -6.53
CA TRP A 124 2.06 -7.77 -7.72
C TRP A 124 2.83 -7.24 -8.90
N GLN A 125 2.90 -8.04 -9.96
CA GLN A 125 3.53 -7.67 -11.19
C GLN A 125 2.64 -8.05 -12.37
N TYR A 126 2.41 -7.08 -13.25
CA TYR A 126 1.78 -7.34 -14.54
C TYR A 126 2.58 -6.65 -15.64
N LYS A 127 2.46 -7.18 -16.86
CA LYS A 127 3.17 -6.68 -18.03
C LYS A 127 2.20 -5.81 -18.84
N GLU A 128 2.55 -4.55 -19.04
CA GLU A 128 1.81 -3.62 -19.89
C GLU A 128 2.76 -3.01 -20.92
N LYS A 129 2.40 -3.11 -22.22
CA LYS A 129 3.17 -2.53 -23.34
C LYS A 129 4.68 -2.88 -23.30
N GLY A 130 5.00 -4.11 -22.88
CA GLY A 130 6.38 -4.60 -22.81
C GLY A 130 7.16 -4.20 -21.55
N LEU A 131 6.57 -3.44 -20.63
CA LEU A 131 7.16 -3.08 -19.34
C LEU A 131 6.42 -3.79 -18.21
N TYR A 132 7.16 -4.14 -17.15
CA TYR A 132 6.57 -4.64 -15.92
C TYR A 132 6.17 -3.49 -15.01
N LEU A 133 4.93 -3.50 -14.55
CA LEU A 133 4.45 -2.64 -13.48
C LEU A 133 4.47 -3.47 -12.19
N SER A 134 5.53 -3.25 -11.41
CA SER A 134 5.81 -3.98 -10.17
C SER A 134 5.44 -3.11 -8.97
N ASN A 135 4.56 -3.64 -8.11
CA ASN A 135 4.20 -3.00 -6.85
C ASN A 135 4.49 -3.96 -5.70
N VAL A 136 4.95 -3.38 -4.59
CA VAL A 136 4.96 -4.06 -3.29
C VAL A 136 3.82 -3.49 -2.47
N TYR A 137 3.00 -4.37 -1.91
CA TYR A 137 1.95 -4.02 -0.97
C TYR A 137 2.33 -4.52 0.42
N ILE A 138 2.27 -3.65 1.41
CA ILE A 138 2.59 -3.98 2.79
C ILE A 138 1.30 -3.90 3.58
N ALA A 139 0.85 -5.02 4.15
CA ALA A 139 -0.26 -5.00 5.08
C ALA A 139 0.19 -4.38 6.40
N ILE A 140 -0.65 -3.51 6.94
CA ILE A 140 -0.34 -2.79 8.19
C ILE A 140 -0.87 -3.54 9.41
N GLU A 141 -1.81 -4.46 9.23
CA GLU A 141 -2.12 -5.46 10.24
C GLU A 141 -0.93 -6.41 10.46
N GLU A 142 -0.73 -6.83 11.71
CA GLU A 142 0.27 -7.86 12.03
C GLU A 142 -0.10 -9.18 11.35
N PRO A 143 0.91 -9.98 10.94
CA PRO A 143 0.64 -11.37 10.59
C PRO A 143 0.01 -12.06 11.80
N LYS A 144 -1.20 -12.62 11.62
CA LYS A 144 -1.73 -13.58 12.58
C LYS A 144 -0.79 -14.79 12.59
N GLU A 145 -0.26 -15.11 13.77
CA GLU A 145 0.47 -16.36 14.06
C GLU A 145 -0.35 -17.59 13.67
#